data_AF-K3WY34-F1
#
_entry.id   AF-K3WY34-F1
#
_cell.length_a   1.000
_cell.length_b   1.000
_cell.length_c   1.000
_cell.angle_alpha   90.00
_cell.angle_beta   90.00
_cell.angle_gamma   90.00
#
_symmetry.space_group_name_H-M   'P 1'
#
loop_
_entity.id
_entity.type
_entity.pdbx_description
1 polymer ?
#
loop_
_entity_poly.entity_id
_entity_poly.type
_entity_poly.pdbx_seq_one_letter_code
_entity_poly.pdbx_strand_id
1 'polypeptide(L)'
;MQSGGYEFSAAPRSVSTKRVKPQRENGGERPQNIMYDKRVHRGSAYVTREETPEGSVSPETRKTKSNRSNHHQQQNAHYQQQRPVTPPPLDGRTHMDIQTDNYLEELSDRNPEVDVDTQTDVLLDLHPPITFVPKASGVDVSTQIENGDLFDFDLEVEPILEVLVGKTLEIGMLEVLEENELREIRQRQELFEQARNAELAEVQRLEAEAKRKFAEKQRRLDEEQKRISAQAELEEKVAARAYAKQYLSDLHSQVFDSLVETGHFYDPLLKDVKEVFLPHVVESASAVAQELDLARRVLESLLIDTIKRRTAA
;
A
#
# COMPACT_ATOMS: atom_id res chain seq x y z
N MET A 1 72.15 -31.02 5.02
CA MET A 1 71.74 -31.41 6.39
C MET A 1 70.96 -30.26 7.00
N GLN A 2 69.63 -30.32 6.95
CA GLN A 2 68.67 -29.97 8.02
C GLN A 2 67.27 -29.90 7.41
N SER A 3 66.50 -30.95 7.72
CA SER A 3 65.05 -31.02 7.62
C SER A 3 64.42 -30.07 8.63
N GLY A 4 63.52 -29.20 8.18
CA GLY A 4 62.67 -28.40 9.06
C GLY A 4 61.23 -28.40 8.55
N GLY A 5 60.42 -29.33 9.04
CA GLY A 5 59.00 -29.39 8.77
C GLY A 5 58.28 -28.21 9.41
N TYR A 6 57.44 -27.52 8.64
CA TYR A 6 56.57 -26.46 9.15
C TYR A 6 55.22 -27.08 9.51
N GLU A 7 55.02 -27.33 10.80
CA GLU A 7 53.78 -27.85 11.36
C GLU A 7 52.90 -26.66 11.77
N PHE A 8 51.79 -26.45 11.06
CA PHE A 8 50.81 -25.41 11.35
C PHE A 8 49.77 -25.95 12.34
N SER A 9 49.85 -25.56 13.61
CA SER A 9 48.81 -25.83 14.60
C SER A 9 48.00 -24.56 14.88
N ALA A 10 46.70 -24.61 14.58
CA ALA A 10 45.75 -23.57 14.95
C ALA A 10 44.68 -24.17 15.86
N ALA A 11 44.44 -23.54 17.02
CA ALA A 11 43.38 -23.95 17.94
C ALA A 11 41.99 -23.72 17.31
N PRO A 12 41.02 -24.63 17.52
CA PRO A 12 39.69 -24.49 16.93
C PRO A 12 38.98 -23.24 17.47
N ARG A 13 38.55 -22.37 16.56
CA ARG A 13 37.76 -21.17 16.86
C ARG A 13 36.36 -21.34 16.27
N SER A 14 35.32 -21.12 17.07
CA SER A 14 33.93 -21.25 16.61
C SER A 14 33.59 -20.17 15.57
N VAL A 15 32.88 -20.58 14.53
CA VAL A 15 32.44 -19.70 13.43
C VAL A 15 31.29 -18.82 13.93
N SER A 16 31.49 -17.51 13.94
CA SER A 16 30.42 -16.55 14.23
C SER A 16 29.35 -16.61 13.13
N THR A 17 28.18 -17.16 13.44
CA THR A 17 27.01 -17.10 12.55
C THR A 17 26.52 -15.65 12.46
N LYS A 18 26.64 -15.02 11.29
CA LYS A 18 26.00 -13.72 11.03
C LYS A 18 24.49 -13.88 11.18
N ARG A 19 23.87 -13.15 12.12
CA ARG A 19 22.41 -13.00 12.17
C ARG A 19 21.95 -12.31 10.89
N VAL A 20 21.30 -13.08 10.00
CA VAL A 20 20.57 -12.52 8.87
C VAL A 20 19.34 -11.79 9.44
N LYS A 21 19.25 -10.48 9.24
CA LYS A 21 18.01 -9.74 9.49
C LYS A 21 16.97 -10.18 8.45
N PRO A 22 15.77 -10.63 8.84
CA PRO A 22 14.77 -11.00 7.87
C PRO A 22 14.19 -9.75 7.20
N GLN A 23 14.10 -9.82 5.88
CA GLN A 23 13.43 -8.87 5.00
C GLN A 23 11.95 -8.78 5.37
N ARG A 24 11.44 -7.56 5.54
CA ARG A 24 10.01 -7.29 5.77
C ARG A 24 9.30 -7.37 4.43
N GLU A 25 8.56 -8.45 4.20
CA GLU A 25 7.53 -8.51 3.18
C GLU A 25 6.15 -8.38 3.81
N ASN A 26 5.30 -7.64 3.10
CA ASN A 26 3.95 -7.22 3.47
C ASN A 26 3.01 -8.40 3.75
N GLY A 27 2.14 -8.24 4.76
CA GLY A 27 0.72 -8.57 4.61
C GLY A 27 0.24 -9.99 4.88
N GLY A 28 0.94 -10.81 5.68
CA GLY A 28 0.40 -12.09 6.16
C GLY A 28 0.71 -12.30 7.64
N GLU A 29 -0.32 -12.48 8.46
CA GLU A 29 -0.17 -12.90 9.86
C GLU A 29 0.65 -14.20 9.90
N ARG A 30 1.89 -14.09 10.39
CA ARG A 30 2.72 -15.27 10.62
C ARG A 30 2.12 -16.01 11.82
N PRO A 31 1.98 -17.35 11.77
CA PRO A 31 1.61 -18.11 12.96
C PRO A 31 2.67 -17.86 14.03
N GLN A 32 2.30 -17.09 15.05
CA GLN A 32 3.19 -16.72 16.13
C GLN A 32 3.39 -17.95 16.99
N ASN A 33 4.54 -18.62 16.80
CA ASN A 33 4.84 -19.82 17.53
C ASN A 33 4.90 -19.48 19.02
N ILE A 34 3.87 -19.92 19.75
CA ILE A 34 3.65 -19.71 21.18
C ILE A 34 4.93 -20.06 21.94
N MET A 35 5.65 -21.11 21.46
CA MET A 35 7.10 -21.38 21.46
C MET A 35 8.05 -20.32 22.04
N TYR A 36 7.93 -19.10 21.51
CA TYR A 36 8.89 -18.03 21.70
C TYR A 36 8.23 -16.74 22.17
N ASP A 37 6.94 -16.78 22.52
CA ASP A 37 6.25 -15.63 23.09
C ASP A 37 6.72 -15.40 24.53
N LYS A 38 7.22 -14.20 24.79
CA LYS A 38 7.72 -13.77 26.10
C LYS A 38 6.61 -13.62 27.14
N ARG A 39 5.35 -13.54 26.70
CA ARG A 39 4.17 -13.44 27.58
C ARG A 39 3.71 -14.79 28.12
N VAL A 40 4.20 -15.89 27.56
CA VAL A 40 3.81 -17.25 27.95
C VAL A 40 4.85 -17.82 28.89
N HIS A 41 4.52 -17.85 30.18
CA HIS A 41 5.37 -18.43 31.22
C HIS A 41 5.34 -19.96 31.11
N ARG A 42 6.50 -20.60 30.88
CA ARG A 42 6.62 -22.05 30.76
C ARG A 42 7.08 -22.66 32.07
N GLY A 43 6.14 -23.21 32.83
CA GLY A 43 6.41 -23.89 34.10
C GLY A 43 5.13 -23.99 34.92
N SER A 44 5.07 -24.95 35.85
CA SER A 44 3.98 -25.05 36.82
C SER A 44 3.94 -23.78 37.68
N ALA A 45 2.82 -23.07 37.73
CA ALA A 45 2.60 -21.91 38.59
C ALA A 45 2.36 -22.29 40.06
N TYR A 46 2.30 -23.59 40.36
CA TYR A 46 2.29 -24.13 41.71
C TYR A 46 3.62 -24.86 41.95
N VAL A 47 4.53 -24.20 42.67
CA VAL A 47 5.53 -24.89 43.48
C VAL A 47 5.17 -24.58 44.92
N THR A 48 4.47 -25.51 45.54
CA THR A 48 4.37 -25.63 46.99
C THR A 48 5.79 -25.64 47.53
N ARG A 49 6.11 -24.69 48.39
CA ARG A 49 7.36 -24.66 49.15
C ARG A 49 7.32 -25.88 50.08
N GLU A 50 7.89 -27.01 49.67
CA GLU A 50 8.14 -28.13 50.55
C GLU A 50 9.25 -27.73 51.51
N GLU A 51 8.88 -27.37 52.74
CA GLU A 51 9.80 -27.31 53.86
C GLU A 51 10.18 -28.76 54.22
N THR A 52 11.34 -29.21 53.75
CA THR A 52 11.93 -30.47 54.19
C THR A 52 12.44 -30.31 55.63
N PRO A 53 12.05 -31.18 56.58
CA PRO A 53 12.61 -31.19 57.92
C PRO A 53 14.05 -31.74 57.91
N GLU A 54 14.85 -31.19 58.82
CA GLU A 54 16.27 -31.49 59.05
C GLU A 54 16.53 -32.99 59.29
N GLY A 55 17.63 -33.50 58.74
CA GLY A 55 18.17 -34.79 59.18
C GLY A 55 19.09 -35.50 58.19
N SER A 56 20.39 -35.18 58.25
CA SER A 56 21.52 -36.13 58.28
C SER A 56 22.80 -35.46 57.78
N VAL A 57 23.72 -35.26 58.71
CA VAL A 57 25.08 -34.81 58.50
C VAL A 57 25.92 -35.95 57.94
N SER A 58 26.57 -35.70 56.80
CA SER A 58 27.74 -36.46 56.34
C SER A 58 28.92 -35.48 56.19
N PRO A 59 30.12 -35.77 56.72
CA PRO A 59 31.15 -34.77 56.88
C PRO A 59 32.11 -34.79 55.70
N GLU A 60 31.75 -34.20 54.57
CA GLU A 60 32.72 -34.01 53.49
C GLU A 60 32.41 -32.76 52.65
N THR A 61 33.22 -31.72 52.89
CA THR A 61 33.75 -30.71 51.94
C THR A 61 33.94 -29.36 52.64
N ARG A 62 35.10 -29.20 53.30
CA ARG A 62 35.69 -27.89 53.55
C ARG A 62 36.07 -27.28 52.20
N LYS A 63 35.19 -26.49 51.56
CA LYS A 63 35.52 -25.48 50.52
C LYS A 63 34.29 -24.72 49.95
N THR A 64 33.36 -24.22 50.77
CA THR A 64 32.28 -23.34 50.24
C THR A 64 31.84 -22.23 51.21
N LYS A 65 32.78 -21.66 51.99
CA LYS A 65 32.45 -20.50 52.85
C LYS A 65 32.43 -19.15 52.12
N SER A 66 33.06 -18.99 50.95
CA SER A 66 33.12 -17.70 50.24
C SER A 66 31.93 -17.40 49.32
N ASN A 67 31.10 -18.39 48.97
CA ASN A 67 29.97 -18.18 48.05
C ASN A 67 28.62 -17.96 48.77
N ARG A 68 28.52 -18.25 50.08
CA ARG A 68 27.30 -17.98 50.86
C ARG A 68 27.17 -16.49 51.22
N SER A 69 28.29 -15.77 51.46
CA SER A 69 28.27 -14.33 51.74
C SER A 69 27.78 -13.50 50.55
N ASN A 70 28.17 -13.87 49.32
CA ASN A 70 27.73 -13.19 48.11
C ASN A 70 26.24 -13.43 47.80
N HIS A 71 25.71 -14.61 48.17
CA HIS A 71 24.30 -14.92 47.97
C HIS A 71 23.39 -14.20 48.99
N HIS A 72 23.84 -14.04 50.24
CA HIS A 72 23.16 -13.19 51.23
C HIS A 72 23.23 -11.69 50.88
N GLN A 73 24.35 -11.20 50.34
CA GLN A 73 24.42 -9.81 49.86
C GLN A 73 23.48 -9.55 48.66
N GLN A 74 23.36 -10.49 47.72
CA GLN A 74 22.40 -10.37 46.61
C GLN A 74 20.94 -10.46 47.06
N GLN A 75 20.61 -11.33 48.02
CA GLN A 75 19.25 -11.43 48.58
C GLN A 75 18.87 -10.16 49.37
N ASN A 76 19.76 -9.59 50.18
CA ASN A 76 19.49 -8.34 50.89
C ASN A 76 19.32 -7.14 49.94
N ALA A 77 20.09 -7.08 48.84
CA ALA A 77 19.93 -6.05 47.82
C ALA A 77 18.57 -6.15 47.09
N HIS A 78 18.10 -7.38 46.79
CA HIS A 78 16.77 -7.60 46.22
C HIS A 78 15.64 -7.24 47.21
N TYR A 79 15.81 -7.55 48.50
CA TYR A 79 14.84 -7.19 49.53
C TYR A 79 14.72 -5.68 49.74
N GLN A 80 15.82 -4.92 49.63
CA GLN A 80 15.77 -3.46 49.72
C GLN A 80 15.10 -2.80 48.50
N GLN A 81 15.20 -3.38 47.31
CA GLN A 81 14.55 -2.87 46.08
C GLN A 81 13.04 -3.13 46.03
N GLN A 82 12.53 -4.08 46.82
CA GLN A 82 11.09 -4.41 46.89
C GLN A 82 10.36 -3.82 48.09
N ARG A 83 11.03 -3.01 48.93
CA ARG A 83 10.33 -2.31 50.02
C ARG A 83 9.45 -1.20 49.44
N PRO A 84 8.16 -1.13 49.77
CA PRO A 84 7.33 0.02 49.41
C PRO A 84 7.94 1.28 50.04
N VAL A 85 7.97 2.37 49.28
CA VAL A 85 8.54 3.64 49.72
C VAL A 85 7.71 4.18 50.89
N THR A 86 8.35 4.51 52.01
CA THR A 86 7.68 5.13 53.16
C THR A 86 7.01 6.43 52.71
N PRO A 87 5.71 6.64 52.98
CA PRO A 87 5.00 7.84 52.56
C PRO A 87 5.64 9.11 53.16
N PRO A 88 5.54 10.27 52.48
CA PRO A 88 6.18 11.51 52.93
C PRO A 88 5.59 12.02 54.26
N PRO A 89 6.37 12.78 55.07
CA PRO A 89 5.88 13.38 56.29
C PRO A 89 4.73 14.36 56.07
N LEU A 90 3.76 14.34 56.99
CA LEU A 90 2.71 15.35 57.08
C LEU A 90 3.29 16.70 57.48
N ASP A 91 2.69 17.79 57.00
CA ASP A 91 3.23 19.14 57.14
C ASP A 91 3.43 19.53 58.63
N GLY A 92 4.61 20.06 58.94
CA GLY A 92 5.05 20.40 60.31
C GLY A 92 5.62 19.24 61.14
N ARG A 93 5.83 18.04 60.60
CA ARG A 93 6.46 16.91 61.31
C ARG A 93 7.67 16.33 60.56
N THR A 94 8.75 16.03 61.28
CA THR A 94 9.92 15.33 60.74
C THR A 94 9.87 13.85 61.10
N HIS A 95 10.23 12.96 60.16
CA HIS A 95 10.41 11.54 60.48
C HIS A 95 11.66 11.35 61.34
N MET A 96 11.63 10.36 62.24
CA MET A 96 12.74 9.97 63.09
C MET A 96 13.02 8.48 62.86
N ASP A 97 14.28 8.15 62.59
CA ASP A 97 14.69 6.77 62.38
C ASP A 97 14.81 6.07 63.74
N ILE A 98 14.04 4.99 63.92
CA ILE A 98 14.10 4.12 65.10
C ILE A 98 14.84 2.85 64.71
N GLN A 99 15.81 2.43 65.52
CA GLN A 99 16.56 1.19 65.27
C GLN A 99 15.67 -0.03 65.50
N THR A 100 15.11 -0.57 64.43
CA THR A 100 14.28 -1.78 64.43
C THR A 100 15.07 -3.05 64.10
N ASP A 101 16.40 -2.96 64.07
CA ASP A 101 17.26 -4.11 63.79
C ASP A 101 17.29 -5.04 65.01
N ASN A 102 17.07 -6.34 64.78
CA ASN A 102 17.12 -7.35 65.82
C ASN A 102 18.58 -7.51 66.31
N TYR A 103 18.88 -6.99 67.50
CA TYR A 103 20.18 -7.15 68.15
C TYR A 103 20.13 -8.37 69.09
N LEU A 104 20.56 -9.53 68.60
CA LEU A 104 20.71 -10.75 69.40
C LEU A 104 22.20 -10.98 69.68
N GLU A 105 22.58 -10.99 70.95
CA GLU A 105 23.94 -11.30 71.41
C GLU A 105 24.02 -12.79 71.75
N GLU A 106 24.88 -13.55 71.06
CA GLU A 106 25.07 -14.97 71.34
C GLU A 106 25.97 -15.17 72.58
N LEU A 107 25.37 -15.58 73.69
CA LEU A 107 26.10 -15.99 74.90
C LEU A 107 26.88 -17.29 74.60
N SER A 108 28.21 -17.18 74.55
CA SER A 108 29.12 -18.24 74.10
C SER A 108 29.75 -19.06 75.24
N ASP A 109 29.28 -18.88 76.48
CA ASP A 109 29.86 -19.55 77.64
C ASP A 109 29.11 -20.84 77.99
N ARG A 110 29.82 -21.98 77.98
CA ARG A 110 29.25 -23.31 78.27
C ARG A 110 29.47 -23.63 79.74
N ASN A 111 28.40 -23.90 80.49
CA ASN A 111 28.50 -24.26 81.90
C ASN A 111 29.40 -25.49 82.11
N PRO A 112 30.29 -25.48 83.12
CA PRO A 112 31.12 -26.62 83.43
C PRO A 112 30.28 -27.74 84.08
N GLU A 113 30.29 -28.91 83.44
CA GLU A 113 29.68 -30.14 83.94
C GLU A 113 30.64 -30.79 84.96
N VAL A 114 30.14 -31.15 86.15
CA VAL A 114 30.91 -31.79 87.23
C VAL A 114 30.43 -33.22 87.39
N ASP A 115 31.30 -34.18 87.08
CA ASP A 115 31.03 -35.61 87.30
C ASP A 115 31.26 -35.97 88.77
N VAL A 116 30.27 -36.67 89.35
CA VAL A 116 30.31 -37.17 90.73
C VAL A 116 30.06 -38.67 90.69
N ASP A 117 31.10 -39.45 91.00
CA ASP A 117 30.99 -40.90 91.08
C ASP A 117 30.49 -41.33 92.46
N THR A 118 29.35 -42.04 92.52
CA THR A 118 28.85 -42.70 93.73
C THR A 118 29.05 -44.20 93.66
N GLN A 119 29.65 -44.78 94.71
CA GLN A 119 29.83 -46.22 94.87
C GLN A 119 28.47 -46.90 95.08
N THR A 120 27.99 -47.60 94.05
CA THR A 120 26.79 -48.46 94.13
C THR A 120 27.17 -49.89 94.52
N ASP A 121 26.59 -50.40 95.61
CA ASP A 121 26.66 -51.82 95.96
C ASP A 121 26.05 -52.70 94.86
N VAL A 122 26.50 -53.95 94.78
CA VAL A 122 26.10 -54.93 93.76
C VAL A 122 24.60 -55.23 93.89
N LEU A 123 23.84 -54.94 92.83
CA LEU A 123 22.40 -55.19 92.70
C LEU A 123 22.04 -56.64 93.07
N LEU A 124 21.27 -56.82 94.15
CA LEU A 124 20.52 -58.04 94.39
C LEU A 124 19.30 -58.06 93.45
N ASP A 125 18.96 -59.21 92.87
CA ASP A 125 17.78 -59.37 92.00
C ASP A 125 16.50 -59.01 92.76
N LEU A 126 16.03 -57.76 92.59
CA LEU A 126 14.71 -57.36 93.01
C LEU A 126 13.70 -57.96 92.03
N HIS A 127 12.67 -58.64 92.55
CA HIS A 127 11.52 -59.04 91.73
C HIS A 127 10.92 -57.81 91.03
N PRO A 128 10.49 -57.93 89.76
CA PRO A 128 9.92 -56.81 89.04
C PRO A 128 8.72 -56.26 89.83
N PRO A 129 8.61 -54.94 89.99
CA PRO A 129 7.51 -54.35 90.74
C PRO A 129 6.19 -54.70 90.06
N ILE A 130 5.27 -55.27 90.82
CA ILE A 130 3.91 -55.57 90.34
C ILE A 130 3.19 -54.23 90.16
N THR A 131 3.08 -53.75 88.92
CA THR A 131 2.34 -52.52 88.62
C THR A 131 0.85 -52.79 88.80
N PHE A 132 0.23 -52.17 89.82
CA PHE A 132 -1.21 -52.20 89.99
C PHE A 132 -1.87 -51.34 88.92
N VAL A 133 -2.57 -51.96 87.97
CA VAL A 133 -3.46 -51.28 87.02
C VAL A 133 -4.87 -51.32 87.61
N PRO A 134 -5.44 -50.18 88.06
CA PRO A 134 -6.80 -50.15 88.54
C PRO A 134 -7.76 -50.65 87.46
N LYS A 135 -8.74 -51.48 87.83
CA LYS A 135 -9.83 -51.82 86.92
C LYS A 135 -10.63 -50.54 86.66
N ALA A 136 -10.84 -50.19 85.40
CA ALA A 136 -11.68 -49.05 85.04
C ALA A 136 -13.06 -49.24 85.70
N SER A 137 -13.41 -48.32 86.61
CA SER A 137 -14.68 -48.31 87.31
C SER A 137 -15.38 -47.00 86.94
N GLY A 138 -16.33 -47.11 86.01
CA GLY A 138 -17.13 -46.03 85.46
C GLY A 138 -18.19 -46.61 84.53
N VAL A 139 -19.25 -45.85 84.25
CA VAL A 139 -20.20 -46.20 83.19
C VAL A 139 -19.76 -45.45 81.94
N ASP A 140 -19.41 -46.18 80.89
CA ASP A 140 -19.05 -45.59 79.61
C ASP A 140 -20.30 -45.00 78.95
N VAL A 141 -20.25 -43.72 78.58
CA VAL A 141 -21.31 -43.03 77.84
C VAL A 141 -20.70 -42.48 76.56
N SER A 142 -21.25 -42.88 75.41
CA SER A 142 -20.91 -42.27 74.13
C SER A 142 -21.99 -41.27 73.73
N THR A 143 -21.55 -40.10 73.28
CA THR A 143 -22.41 -39.08 72.65
C THR A 143 -21.94 -38.93 71.21
N GLN A 144 -22.85 -39.16 70.26
CA GLN A 144 -22.60 -39.02 68.83
C GLN A 144 -23.61 -38.03 68.25
N ILE A 145 -23.12 -37.09 67.44
CA ILE A 145 -23.96 -36.18 66.66
C ILE A 145 -24.25 -36.87 65.33
N GLU A 146 -25.53 -37.01 65.02
CA GLU A 146 -25.99 -37.65 63.79
C GLU A 146 -26.07 -36.64 62.62
N ASN A 147 -26.09 -37.15 61.39
CA ASN A 147 -26.15 -36.31 60.21
C ASN A 147 -27.44 -35.45 60.22
N GLY A 148 -27.28 -34.13 60.23
CA GLY A 148 -28.38 -33.16 60.24
C GLY A 148 -28.78 -32.63 61.61
N ASP A 149 -28.17 -33.10 62.71
CA ASP A 149 -28.50 -32.66 64.08
C ASP A 149 -28.03 -31.22 64.38
N LEU A 150 -27.04 -30.70 63.64
CA LEU A 150 -26.51 -29.34 63.76
C LEU A 150 -26.77 -28.46 62.52
N PHE A 151 -27.66 -28.87 61.62
CA PHE A 151 -27.92 -28.10 60.41
C PHE A 151 -28.73 -26.84 60.73
N ASP A 152 -28.18 -25.67 60.42
CA ASP A 152 -28.91 -24.40 60.43
C ASP A 152 -29.27 -24.01 59.00
N PHE A 153 -30.55 -23.85 58.70
CA PHE A 153 -30.96 -23.52 57.34
C PHE A 153 -30.58 -22.10 56.95
N ASP A 154 -30.68 -21.15 57.89
CA ASP A 154 -30.54 -19.73 57.58
C ASP A 154 -29.07 -19.37 57.28
N LEU A 155 -28.13 -20.03 57.96
CA LEU A 155 -26.69 -19.89 57.72
C LEU A 155 -26.27 -20.58 56.42
N GLU A 156 -26.79 -21.78 56.15
CA GLU A 156 -26.34 -22.59 55.00
C GLU A 156 -26.95 -22.12 53.67
N VAL A 157 -28.12 -21.48 53.69
CA VAL A 157 -28.79 -20.95 52.49
C VAL A 157 -28.22 -19.61 52.02
N GLU A 158 -27.62 -18.83 52.94
CA GLU A 158 -27.06 -17.50 52.66
C GLU A 158 -26.08 -17.47 51.46
N PRO A 159 -25.04 -18.33 51.38
CA PRO A 159 -24.12 -18.32 50.23
C PRO A 159 -24.78 -18.76 48.92
N ILE A 160 -25.80 -19.61 48.98
CA ILE A 160 -26.54 -20.06 47.78
C ILE A 160 -27.36 -18.90 47.22
N LEU A 161 -28.06 -18.16 48.09
CA LEU A 161 -28.85 -17.00 47.70
C LEU A 161 -27.98 -15.86 47.20
N GLU A 162 -26.84 -15.60 47.84
CA GLU A 162 -25.88 -14.58 47.40
C GLU A 162 -25.43 -14.84 45.96
N VAL A 163 -25.02 -16.08 45.66
CA VAL A 163 -24.58 -16.46 44.31
C VAL A 163 -25.73 -16.38 43.31
N LEU A 164 -26.92 -16.84 43.67
CA LEU A 164 -28.08 -16.85 42.76
C LEU A 164 -28.54 -15.43 42.43
N VAL A 165 -28.68 -14.57 43.43
CA VAL A 165 -29.06 -13.16 43.25
C VAL A 165 -27.95 -12.40 42.52
N GLY A 166 -26.69 -12.60 42.92
CA GLY A 166 -25.55 -11.97 42.26
C GLY A 166 -25.47 -12.32 40.78
N LYS A 167 -25.61 -13.62 40.44
CA LYS A 167 -25.54 -14.08 39.05
C LYS A 167 -26.72 -13.62 38.22
N THR A 168 -27.94 -13.63 38.78
CA THR A 168 -29.13 -13.16 38.06
C THR A 168 -29.06 -11.67 37.76
N LEU A 169 -28.60 -10.85 38.70
CA LEU A 169 -28.38 -9.41 38.48
C LEU A 169 -27.26 -9.15 37.47
N GLU A 170 -26.16 -9.89 37.55
CA GLU A 170 -25.05 -9.77 36.59
C GLU A 170 -25.49 -10.09 35.16
N ILE A 171 -26.19 -11.21 34.97
CA ILE A 171 -26.71 -11.61 33.64
C ILE A 171 -27.71 -10.57 33.13
N GLY A 172 -28.67 -10.15 33.97
CA GLY A 172 -29.65 -9.14 33.57
C GLY A 172 -29.01 -7.80 33.20
N MET A 173 -27.95 -7.39 33.90
CA MET A 173 -27.20 -6.18 33.56
C MET A 173 -26.50 -6.31 32.19
N LEU A 174 -25.86 -7.45 31.92
CA LEU A 174 -25.18 -7.70 30.65
C LEU A 174 -26.16 -7.70 29.47
N GLU A 175 -27.32 -8.34 29.64
CA GLU A 175 -28.37 -8.37 28.61
C GLU A 175 -28.87 -6.96 28.28
N VAL A 176 -29.16 -6.14 29.31
CA VAL A 176 -29.63 -4.76 29.10
C VAL A 176 -28.56 -3.90 28.42
N LEU A 177 -27.28 -4.08 28.76
CA LEU A 177 -26.17 -3.38 28.11
C LEU A 177 -26.04 -3.78 26.63
N GLU A 178 -26.11 -5.07 26.33
CA GLU A 178 -26.08 -5.59 24.95
C GLU A 178 -27.26 -5.04 24.12
N GLU A 179 -28.48 -5.07 24.67
CA GLU A 179 -29.65 -4.52 23.99
C GLU A 179 -29.52 -3.03 23.69
N ASN A 180 -28.94 -2.26 24.61
CA ASN A 180 -28.70 -0.83 24.41
C ASN A 180 -27.65 -0.60 23.32
N GLU A 181 -26.54 -1.33 23.34
CA GLU A 181 -25.51 -1.24 22.30
C GLU A 181 -26.07 -1.59 20.92
N LEU A 182 -26.81 -2.69 20.81
CA LEU A 182 -27.45 -3.09 19.56
C LEU A 182 -28.43 -2.04 19.05
N ARG A 183 -29.15 -1.36 19.96
CA ARG A 183 -30.07 -0.27 19.59
C ARG A 183 -29.32 0.94 19.04
N GLU A 184 -28.23 1.33 19.67
CA GLU A 184 -27.38 2.44 19.21
C GLU A 184 -26.73 2.13 17.85
N ILE A 185 -26.21 0.91 17.67
CA ILE A 185 -25.62 0.47 16.39
C ILE A 185 -26.67 0.53 15.28
N ARG A 186 -27.88 0.03 15.52
CA ARG A 186 -28.98 0.06 14.53
C ARG A 186 -29.37 1.50 14.18
N GLN A 187 -29.52 2.38 15.17
CA GLN A 187 -29.82 3.79 14.92
C GLN A 187 -28.72 4.46 14.09
N ARG A 188 -27.45 4.19 14.41
CA ARG A 188 -26.31 4.72 13.65
C ARG A 188 -26.29 4.20 12.21
N GLN A 189 -26.58 2.91 12.00
CA GLN A 189 -26.67 2.32 10.67
C GLN A 189 -27.80 2.96 9.86
N GLU A 190 -28.98 3.12 10.45
CA GLU A 190 -30.13 3.74 9.79
C GLU A 190 -29.82 5.19 9.37
N LEU A 191 -29.24 5.99 10.27
CA LEU A 191 -28.84 7.37 9.96
C LEU A 191 -27.79 7.43 8.84
N PHE A 192 -26.83 6.50 8.85
CA PHE A 192 -25.82 6.40 7.80
C PHE A 192 -26.43 6.01 6.45
N GLU A 193 -27.34 5.04 6.43
CA GLU A 193 -28.03 4.62 5.21
C GLU A 193 -28.93 5.73 4.65
N GLN A 194 -29.65 6.46 5.50
CA GLN A 194 -30.44 7.62 5.11
C GLN A 194 -29.56 8.71 4.47
N ALA A 195 -28.45 9.06 5.12
CA ALA A 195 -27.50 10.04 4.59
C ALA A 195 -26.91 9.58 3.25
N ARG A 196 -26.45 8.34 3.16
CA ARG A 196 -25.89 7.75 1.94
C ARG A 196 -26.91 7.74 0.79
N ASN A 197 -28.17 7.41 1.08
CA ASN A 197 -29.22 7.39 0.07
C ASN A 197 -29.55 8.80 -0.43
N ALA A 198 -29.56 9.80 0.46
CA ALA A 198 -29.73 11.21 0.10
C ALA A 198 -28.57 11.71 -0.79
N GLU A 199 -27.32 11.43 -0.40
CA GLU A 199 -26.13 11.77 -1.18
C GLU A 199 -26.16 11.09 -2.56
N LEU A 200 -26.50 9.80 -2.62
CA LEU A 200 -26.59 9.07 -3.88
C LEU A 200 -27.64 9.67 -4.82
N ALA A 201 -28.82 10.04 -4.29
CA ALA A 201 -29.87 10.68 -5.07
C ALA A 201 -29.43 12.05 -5.60
N GLU A 202 -28.68 12.82 -4.82
CA GLU A 202 -28.13 14.11 -5.25
C GLU A 202 -27.08 13.93 -6.36
N VAL A 203 -26.15 12.99 -6.19
CA VAL A 203 -25.12 12.68 -7.20
C VAL A 203 -25.77 12.26 -8.51
N GLN A 204 -26.77 11.38 -8.48
CA GLN A 204 -27.50 10.96 -9.69
C GLN A 204 -28.20 12.13 -10.37
N ARG A 205 -28.79 13.05 -9.59
CA ARG A 205 -29.42 14.27 -10.13
C ARG A 205 -28.40 15.14 -10.86
N LEU A 206 -27.24 15.38 -10.24
CA LEU A 206 -26.17 16.20 -10.82
C LEU A 206 -25.55 15.53 -12.05
N GLU A 207 -25.34 14.23 -12.02
CA GLU A 207 -24.82 13.47 -13.17
C GLU A 207 -25.78 13.52 -14.35
N ALA A 208 -27.09 13.36 -14.11
CA ALA A 208 -28.10 13.46 -15.16
C ALA A 208 -28.14 14.87 -15.78
N GLU A 209 -28.02 15.93 -14.97
CA GLU A 209 -27.93 17.30 -15.45
C GLU A 209 -26.66 17.54 -16.27
N ALA A 210 -25.51 17.09 -15.78
CA ALA A 210 -24.22 17.20 -16.47
C ALA A 210 -24.25 16.45 -17.81
N LYS A 211 -24.82 15.24 -17.84
CA LYS A 211 -24.99 14.45 -19.07
C LYS A 211 -25.88 15.14 -20.09
N ARG A 212 -26.98 15.77 -19.65
CA ARG A 212 -27.85 16.57 -20.54
C ARG A 212 -27.11 17.77 -21.12
N LYS A 213 -26.43 18.56 -20.29
CA LYS A 213 -25.64 19.72 -20.74
C LYS A 213 -24.51 19.32 -21.69
N PHE A 214 -23.84 18.20 -21.40
CA PHE A 214 -22.79 17.67 -22.26
C PHE A 214 -23.34 17.21 -23.62
N ALA A 215 -24.45 16.49 -23.63
CA ALA A 215 -25.11 16.07 -24.87
C ALA A 215 -25.56 17.26 -25.73
N GLU A 216 -26.12 18.30 -25.10
CA GLU A 216 -26.49 19.53 -25.81
C GLU A 216 -25.24 20.23 -26.37
N LYS A 217 -24.18 20.39 -25.57
CA LYS A 217 -22.91 20.97 -26.03
C LYS A 217 -22.35 20.20 -27.21
N GLN A 218 -22.35 18.88 -27.17
CA GLN A 218 -21.87 18.04 -28.26
C GLN A 218 -22.70 18.26 -29.53
N ARG A 219 -24.02 18.31 -29.41
CA ARG A 219 -24.91 18.60 -30.54
C ARG A 219 -24.61 19.96 -31.18
N ARG A 220 -24.34 20.98 -30.36
CA ARG A 220 -23.95 22.32 -30.84
C ARG A 220 -22.60 22.33 -31.57
N LEU A 221 -21.62 21.59 -31.06
CA LEU A 221 -20.33 21.43 -31.73
C LEU A 221 -20.49 20.75 -33.08
N ASP A 222 -21.28 19.69 -33.16
CA ASP A 222 -21.54 18.96 -34.41
C ASP A 222 -22.31 19.84 -35.43
N GLU A 223 -23.29 20.63 -34.97
CA GLU A 223 -24.02 21.61 -35.78
C GLU A 223 -23.05 22.67 -36.35
N GLU A 224 -22.18 23.22 -35.50
CA GLU A 224 -21.21 24.26 -35.88
C GLU A 224 -20.15 23.73 -36.85
N GLN A 225 -19.65 22.52 -36.61
CA GLN A 225 -18.67 21.88 -37.48
C GLN A 225 -19.26 21.63 -38.89
N LYS A 226 -20.52 21.19 -38.97
CA LYS A 226 -21.25 21.06 -40.25
C LYS A 226 -21.46 22.41 -40.93
N ARG A 227 -21.74 23.48 -40.18
CA ARG A 227 -21.87 24.84 -40.74
C ARG A 227 -20.55 25.29 -41.34
N ILE A 228 -19.45 25.09 -40.62
CA ILE A 228 -18.09 25.47 -41.08
C ILE A 228 -17.71 24.68 -42.33
N SER A 229 -17.96 23.36 -42.36
CA SER A 229 -17.64 22.55 -43.56
C SER A 229 -18.47 22.98 -44.77
N ALA A 230 -19.77 23.22 -44.59
CA ALA A 230 -20.65 23.68 -45.66
C ALA A 230 -20.27 25.09 -46.16
N GLN A 231 -19.84 25.97 -45.25
CA GLN A 231 -19.34 27.30 -45.59
C GLN A 231 -18.05 27.21 -46.41
N ALA A 232 -17.09 26.38 -46.00
CA ALA A 232 -15.84 26.19 -46.74
C ALA A 232 -16.10 25.67 -48.17
N GLU A 233 -16.99 24.68 -48.32
CA GLU A 233 -17.39 24.20 -49.64
C GLU A 233 -18.08 25.29 -50.49
N LEU A 234 -18.91 26.12 -49.88
CA LEU A 234 -19.58 27.21 -50.56
C LEU A 234 -18.57 28.27 -51.02
N GLU A 235 -17.63 28.64 -50.15
CA GLU A 235 -16.55 29.60 -50.46
C GLU A 235 -15.71 29.10 -51.64
N GLU A 236 -15.33 27.83 -51.65
CA GLU A 236 -14.61 27.21 -52.78
C GLU A 236 -15.44 27.26 -54.07
N LYS A 237 -16.71 26.87 -54.02
CA LYS A 237 -17.62 26.90 -55.19
C LYS A 237 -17.80 28.32 -55.73
N VAL A 238 -17.95 29.32 -54.85
CA VAL A 238 -18.08 30.73 -55.23
C VAL A 238 -16.78 31.26 -55.83
N ALA A 239 -15.63 30.94 -55.23
CA ALA A 239 -14.33 31.33 -55.75
C ALA A 239 -14.07 30.72 -57.14
N ALA A 240 -14.33 29.42 -57.32
CA ALA A 240 -14.21 28.73 -58.61
C ALA A 240 -15.14 29.35 -59.67
N ARG A 241 -16.38 29.68 -59.30
CA ARG A 241 -17.33 30.35 -60.21
C ARG A 241 -16.86 31.75 -60.60
N ALA A 242 -16.37 32.54 -59.64
CA ALA A 242 -15.85 33.88 -59.91
C ALA A 242 -14.63 33.81 -60.83
N TYR A 243 -13.70 32.89 -60.55
CA TYR A 243 -12.53 32.63 -61.38
C TYR A 243 -12.91 32.21 -62.80
N ALA A 244 -13.82 31.23 -62.95
CA ALA A 244 -14.28 30.79 -64.26
C ALA A 244 -14.94 31.93 -65.04
N LYS A 245 -15.74 32.79 -64.38
CA LYS A 245 -16.37 33.94 -65.04
C LYS A 245 -15.33 34.94 -65.56
N GLN A 246 -14.32 35.27 -64.75
CA GLN A 246 -13.25 36.18 -65.13
C GLN A 246 -12.36 35.58 -66.23
N TYR A 247 -12.00 34.30 -66.11
CA TYR A 247 -11.22 33.60 -67.13
C TYR A 247 -11.96 33.55 -68.46
N LEU A 248 -13.26 33.20 -68.45
CA LEU A 248 -14.06 33.13 -69.68
C LEU A 248 -14.31 34.49 -70.33
N SER A 249 -14.43 35.58 -69.55
CA SER A 249 -14.55 36.92 -70.13
C SER A 249 -13.31 37.32 -70.90
N ASP A 250 -12.13 36.97 -70.38
CA ASP A 250 -10.85 37.35 -70.95
C ASP A 250 -10.44 36.40 -72.08
N LEU A 251 -10.83 35.11 -71.99
CA LEU A 251 -10.54 34.07 -72.97
C LEU A 251 -11.08 34.42 -74.36
N HIS A 252 -12.28 35.00 -74.44
CA HIS A 252 -12.86 35.41 -75.72
C HIS A 252 -11.90 36.36 -76.46
N SER A 253 -11.50 37.46 -75.83
CA SER A 253 -10.58 38.42 -76.45
C SER A 253 -9.22 37.79 -76.76
N GLN A 254 -8.64 37.01 -75.83
CA GLN A 254 -7.33 36.36 -76.04
C GLN A 254 -7.33 35.37 -77.20
N VAL A 255 -8.39 34.57 -77.35
CA VAL A 255 -8.51 33.62 -78.47
C VAL A 255 -8.72 34.36 -79.79
N PHE A 256 -9.52 35.42 -79.81
CA PHE A 256 -9.70 36.24 -81.01
C PHE A 256 -8.41 36.94 -81.42
N ASP A 257 -7.69 37.56 -80.49
CA ASP A 257 -6.41 38.21 -80.75
C ASP A 257 -5.39 37.18 -81.26
N SER A 258 -5.31 36.00 -80.64
CA SER A 258 -4.43 34.92 -81.10
C SER A 258 -4.81 34.42 -82.51
N LEU A 259 -6.10 34.27 -82.84
CA LEU A 259 -6.53 33.88 -84.18
C LEU A 259 -6.26 34.97 -85.24
N VAL A 260 -6.35 36.25 -84.85
CA VAL A 260 -6.00 37.37 -85.73
C VAL A 260 -4.48 37.40 -85.97
N GLU A 261 -3.67 37.27 -84.93
CA GLU A 261 -2.19 37.24 -85.02
C GLU A 261 -1.68 36.04 -85.83
N THR A 262 -2.29 34.87 -85.67
CA THR A 262 -1.97 33.67 -86.47
C THR A 262 -2.47 33.77 -87.92
N GLY A 263 -3.22 34.83 -88.26
CA GLY A 263 -3.66 35.11 -89.62
C GLY A 263 -4.83 34.23 -90.10
N HIS A 264 -5.55 33.58 -89.18
CA HIS A 264 -6.74 32.79 -89.52
C HIS A 264 -7.93 33.65 -89.92
N PHE A 265 -8.05 34.86 -89.36
CA PHE A 265 -8.99 35.87 -89.83
C PHE A 265 -8.35 36.72 -90.92
N TYR A 266 -8.74 36.48 -92.17
CA TYR A 266 -8.33 37.29 -93.32
C TYR A 266 -9.53 38.02 -93.90
N ASP A 267 -9.29 39.20 -94.47
CA ASP A 267 -10.30 39.89 -95.26
C ASP A 267 -10.48 39.13 -96.60
N PRO A 268 -11.68 38.59 -96.87
CA PRO A 268 -11.96 37.84 -98.09
C PRO A 268 -11.69 38.68 -99.35
N LEU A 269 -11.95 39.99 -99.32
CA LEU A 269 -11.67 40.86 -100.45
C LEU A 269 -10.17 40.99 -100.71
N LEU A 270 -9.38 41.15 -99.65
CA LEU A 270 -7.93 41.28 -99.77
C LEU A 270 -7.30 39.97 -100.29
N LYS A 271 -7.82 38.82 -99.85
CA LYS A 271 -7.41 37.51 -100.36
C LYS A 271 -7.78 37.33 -101.83
N ASP A 272 -9.02 37.63 -102.22
CA ASP A 272 -9.47 37.52 -103.60
C ASP A 272 -8.69 38.47 -104.53
N VAL A 273 -8.36 39.67 -104.06
CA VAL A 273 -7.52 40.60 -104.80
C VAL A 273 -6.10 40.04 -104.98
N LYS A 274 -5.52 39.44 -103.94
CA LYS A 274 -4.17 38.86 -104.00
C LYS A 274 -4.09 37.59 -104.86
N GLU A 275 -5.05 36.69 -104.72
CA GLU A 275 -5.03 35.36 -105.33
C GLU A 275 -5.65 35.31 -106.72
N VAL A 276 -6.63 36.19 -107.02
CA VAL A 276 -7.38 36.15 -108.29
C VAL A 276 -7.08 37.39 -109.14
N PHE A 277 -7.22 38.59 -108.58
CA PHE A 277 -7.11 39.83 -109.35
C PHE A 277 -5.67 40.16 -109.75
N LEU A 278 -4.71 40.13 -108.81
CA LEU A 278 -3.31 40.46 -109.11
C LEU A 278 -2.69 39.52 -110.16
N PRO A 279 -2.87 38.19 -110.09
CA PRO A 279 -2.40 37.29 -111.15
C PRO A 279 -3.04 37.61 -112.49
N HIS A 280 -4.35 37.88 -112.53
CA HIS A 280 -5.04 38.24 -113.77
C HIS A 280 -4.51 39.56 -114.38
N VAL A 281 -4.20 40.56 -113.55
CA VAL A 281 -3.60 41.83 -114.02
C VAL A 281 -2.17 41.61 -114.52
N VAL A 282 -1.37 40.81 -113.82
CA VAL A 282 0.00 40.47 -114.23
C VAL A 282 -0.02 39.66 -115.53
N GLU A 283 -0.93 38.70 -115.66
CA GLU A 283 -1.11 37.89 -116.87
C GLU A 283 -1.55 38.77 -118.05
N SER A 284 -2.54 39.63 -117.85
CA SER A 284 -2.99 40.60 -118.86
C SER A 284 -1.87 41.55 -119.29
N ALA A 285 -1.08 42.06 -118.34
CA ALA A 285 0.07 42.91 -118.64
C ALA A 285 1.19 42.15 -119.37
N SER A 286 1.41 40.88 -119.01
CA SER A 286 2.38 40.02 -119.70
C SER A 286 1.95 39.69 -121.12
N ALA A 287 0.66 39.51 -121.38
CA ALA A 287 0.11 39.28 -122.72
C ALA A 287 0.31 40.51 -123.60
N VAL A 288 0.01 41.72 -123.10
CA VAL A 288 0.25 42.97 -123.84
C VAL A 288 1.74 43.19 -124.08
N ALA A 289 2.61 42.90 -123.11
CA ALA A 289 4.05 43.00 -123.29
C ALA A 289 4.57 41.99 -124.32
N GLN A 290 4.06 40.76 -124.33
CA GLN A 290 4.39 39.74 -125.34
C GLN A 290 3.90 40.14 -126.74
N GLU A 291 2.70 40.71 -126.87
CA GLU A 291 2.20 41.25 -128.13
C GLU A 291 3.10 42.37 -128.66
N LEU A 292 3.53 43.30 -127.79
CA LEU A 292 4.46 44.37 -128.16
C LEU A 292 5.85 43.84 -128.54
N ASP A 293 6.38 42.85 -127.81
CA ASP A 293 7.65 42.21 -128.14
C ASP A 293 7.58 41.45 -129.47
N LEU A 294 6.47 40.74 -129.74
CA LEU A 294 6.23 40.09 -131.02
C LEU A 294 6.12 41.11 -132.15
N ALA A 295 5.35 42.19 -131.96
CA ALA A 295 5.23 43.27 -132.93
C ALA A 295 6.59 43.92 -133.21
N ARG A 296 7.42 44.12 -132.18
CA ARG A 296 8.79 44.63 -132.31
C ARG A 296 9.71 43.67 -133.07
N ARG A 297 9.66 42.36 -132.78
CA ARG A 297 10.43 41.34 -133.52
C ARG A 297 10.02 41.26 -135.00
N VAL A 298 8.73 41.38 -135.30
CA VAL A 298 8.21 41.43 -136.68
C VAL A 298 8.65 42.72 -137.39
N LEU A 299 8.64 43.86 -136.69
CA LEU A 299 9.16 45.11 -137.23
C LEU A 299 10.67 45.03 -137.51
N GLU A 300 11.45 44.45 -136.59
CA GLU A 300 12.89 44.24 -136.76
C GLU A 300 13.19 43.28 -137.91
N SER A 301 12.42 42.20 -138.10
CA SER A 301 12.58 41.31 -139.25
C SER A 301 12.24 41.99 -140.58
N LEU A 302 11.18 42.80 -140.63
CA LEU A 302 10.86 43.65 -141.78
C LEU A 302 11.96 44.69 -142.08
N LEU A 303 12.55 45.30 -141.05
CA LEU A 303 13.68 46.23 -141.19
C LEU A 303 14.92 45.52 -141.74
N ILE A 304 15.23 44.32 -141.23
CA ILE A 304 16.33 43.50 -141.74
C ILE A 304 16.10 43.09 -143.20
N ASP A 305 14.89 42.67 -143.57
CA ASP A 305 14.54 42.30 -144.96
C ASP A 305 14.58 43.49 -145.92
N THR A 306 14.13 44.67 -145.50
CA THR A 306 14.24 45.89 -146.31
C THR A 306 15.69 46.35 -146.48
N ILE A 307 16.54 46.24 -145.45
CA ILE A 307 17.98 46.50 -145.56
C ILE A 307 18.64 45.48 -146.51
N LYS A 308 18.33 44.19 -146.40
CA LYS A 308 18.84 43.14 -147.31
C LYS A 308 18.43 43.38 -148.77
N ARG A 309 17.18 43.80 -149.02
CA ARG A 309 16.70 44.17 -150.37
C ARG A 309 17.41 45.41 -150.92
N ARG A 310 17.81 46.35 -150.07
CA ARG A 310 18.54 47.57 -150.46
C ARG A 310 20.02 47.31 -150.76
N THR A 311 20.64 46.30 -150.15
CA THR A 311 22.04 45.92 -150.44
C THR A 311 22.19 44.98 -151.65
N ALA A 312 21.08 44.48 -152.21
CA ALA A 312 21.04 43.60 -153.38
C ALA A 312 20.67 44.33 -154.70
N ALA A 313 20.66 45.67 -154.69
CA ALA A 313 20.51 46.56 -155.83
C ALA A 313 21.71 47.51 -155.89
#